data_AF-A0A7C3LF91-F1
#
_entry.id   AF-A0A7C3LF91-F1
#
_cell.length_a   1.000
_cell.length_b   1.000
_cell.length_c   1.000
_cell.angle_alpha   90.00
_cell.angle_beta   90.00
_cell.angle_gamma   90.00
#
_symmetry.space_group_name_H-M   'P 1'
#
loop_
_entity.id
_entity.type
_entity.pdbx_description
1 polymer ?
#
loop_
_entity_poly.entity_id
_entity_poly.type
_entity_poly.pdbx_seq_one_letter_code
_entity_poly.pdbx_strand_id
1 'polypeptide(L)'
;WGPGCLPGQSEKAGDKCNPGEVIPADLPSEMITAYLDAASDPEMLRQIAPIYHLQYVTAPVQIHSGTADGAALAETPPEWAAAVYEALQSAGKEATLYTYSGQGHYFSGADWTTMIARTADFFDAELPSE
;
A
#
# COMPACT_ATOMS: atom_id res chain seq x y z
N TRP A 1 -8.12 -7.83 -3.23
CA TRP A 1 -7.24 -6.97 -4.06
C TRP A 1 -7.76 -6.91 -5.47
N GLY A 2 -8.05 -5.72 -5.97
CA GLY A 2 -8.71 -5.53 -7.27
C GLY A 2 -9.34 -4.15 -7.35
N PRO A 3 -10.15 -3.90 -8.40
CA PRO A 3 -10.84 -2.62 -8.56
C PRO A 3 -11.78 -2.32 -7.39
N GLY A 4 -12.06 -1.03 -7.21
CA GLY A 4 -13.01 -0.52 -6.23
C GLY A 4 -14.42 -1.05 -6.42
N CYS A 5 -15.24 -0.91 -5.38
CA CYS A 5 -16.64 -1.31 -5.46
C CYS A 5 -17.42 -0.37 -6.38
N LEU A 6 -18.11 -0.94 -7.38
CA LEU A 6 -19.04 -0.19 -8.23
C LEU A 6 -20.29 0.22 -7.41
N PRO A 7 -21.09 1.19 -7.91
CA PRO A 7 -22.34 1.57 -7.26
C PRO A 7 -23.24 0.36 -6.99
N GLY A 8 -23.55 0.14 -5.71
CA GLY A 8 -24.37 -0.98 -5.24
C GLY A 8 -23.59 -2.26 -4.87
N GLN A 9 -22.27 -2.30 -5.08
CA GLN A 9 -21.41 -3.40 -4.63
C GLN A 9 -20.85 -3.15 -3.23
N SER A 10 -20.55 -4.21 -2.49
CA SER A 10 -19.77 -4.13 -1.26
C SER A 10 -19.11 -5.47 -0.90
N GLU A 11 -17.94 -5.39 -0.26
CA GLU A 11 -17.29 -6.58 0.33
C GLU A 11 -18.24 -7.32 1.30
N LYS A 12 -19.01 -6.58 2.10
CA LYS A 12 -20.00 -7.14 3.04
C LYS A 12 -21.10 -7.96 2.35
N ALA A 13 -21.47 -7.61 1.11
CA ALA A 13 -22.44 -8.35 0.32
C ALA A 13 -21.82 -9.59 -0.38
N GLY A 14 -20.51 -9.81 -0.23
CA GLY A 14 -19.77 -10.88 -0.90
C GLY A 14 -19.29 -10.51 -2.30
N ASP A 15 -19.42 -9.25 -2.70
CA ASP A 15 -18.85 -8.77 -3.96
C ASP A 15 -17.33 -8.75 -3.86
N LYS A 16 -16.66 -9.24 -4.91
CA LYS A 16 -15.19 -9.27 -4.97
C LYS A 16 -14.64 -7.92 -5.43
N CYS A 17 -14.88 -6.88 -4.63
CA CYS A 17 -14.38 -5.54 -4.87
C CYS A 17 -13.54 -5.03 -3.69
N ASN A 18 -12.67 -4.05 -3.94
CA ASN A 18 -11.90 -3.40 -2.91
C ASN A 18 -12.72 -2.26 -2.26
N PRO A 19 -13.10 -2.34 -0.98
CA PRO A 19 -13.86 -1.28 -0.32
C PRO A 19 -13.00 -0.05 0.03
N GLY A 20 -11.68 -0.13 -0.06
CA GLY A 20 -10.77 1.00 0.13
C GLY A 20 -10.75 2.00 -1.04
N GLU A 21 -11.37 1.65 -2.16
CA GLU A 21 -11.45 2.48 -3.36
C GLU A 21 -12.93 2.82 -3.65
N VAL A 22 -13.24 4.11 -3.73
CA VAL A 22 -14.62 4.60 -3.92
C VAL A 22 -14.81 5.03 -5.37
N ILE A 23 -15.68 4.34 -6.10
CA ILE A 23 -16.09 4.72 -7.46
C ILE A 23 -17.40 5.52 -7.36
N PRO A 24 -17.42 6.83 -7.68
CA PRO A 24 -18.62 7.66 -7.56
C PRO A 24 -19.78 7.15 -8.43
N ALA A 25 -20.99 7.22 -7.91
CA ALA A 25 -22.18 6.73 -8.62
C ALA A 25 -22.61 7.63 -9.79
N ASP A 26 -22.17 8.88 -9.79
CA ASP A 26 -22.41 9.87 -10.85
C ASP A 26 -21.26 9.93 -11.86
N LEU A 27 -20.26 9.05 -11.76
CA LEU A 27 -19.16 8.99 -12.71
C LEU A 27 -19.69 8.57 -14.10
N PRO A 28 -19.32 9.27 -15.19
CA PRO A 28 -19.73 8.90 -16.55
C PRO A 28 -19.37 7.44 -16.87
N SER A 29 -20.22 6.74 -17.62
CA SER A 29 -20.00 5.32 -17.93
C SER A 29 -18.67 5.08 -18.63
N GLU A 30 -18.24 5.99 -19.52
CA GLU A 30 -16.93 5.84 -20.18
C GLU A 30 -15.75 5.87 -19.18
N MET A 31 -15.86 6.63 -18.10
CA MET A 31 -14.81 6.74 -17.07
C MET A 31 -14.78 5.47 -16.20
N ILE A 32 -15.94 4.93 -15.85
CA ILE A 32 -16.03 3.64 -15.14
C ILE A 32 -15.42 2.52 -15.99
N THR A 33 -15.75 2.47 -17.29
CA THR A 33 -15.18 1.49 -18.21
C THR A 33 -13.66 1.65 -18.32
N ALA A 34 -13.17 2.87 -18.56
CA ALA A 34 -11.73 3.13 -18.66
C ALA A 34 -10.97 2.74 -17.38
N TYR A 35 -11.54 2.98 -16.20
CA TYR A 35 -10.98 2.55 -14.92
C TYR A 35 -10.89 1.02 -14.82
N LEU A 36 -11.96 0.30 -15.14
CA LEU A 36 -12.00 -1.16 -15.06
C LEU A 36 -11.05 -1.82 -16.08
N ASP A 37 -10.97 -1.25 -17.29
CA ASP A 37 -10.04 -1.68 -18.33
C ASP A 37 -8.59 -1.48 -17.86
N ALA A 38 -8.26 -0.29 -17.33
CA ALA A 38 -6.94 0.01 -16.78
C ALA A 38 -6.57 -0.89 -15.60
N ALA A 39 -7.50 -1.18 -14.69
CA ALA A 39 -7.30 -2.06 -13.54
C ALA A 39 -7.09 -3.53 -13.94
N SER A 40 -7.44 -3.90 -15.17
CA SER A 40 -7.31 -5.27 -15.70
C SER A 40 -6.18 -5.41 -16.74
N ASP A 41 -5.55 -4.30 -17.15
CA ASP A 41 -4.47 -4.28 -18.14
C ASP A 41 -3.09 -4.43 -17.46
N PRO A 42 -2.37 -5.55 -17.66
CA PRO A 42 -1.06 -5.76 -17.06
C PRO A 42 -0.01 -4.71 -17.44
N GLU A 43 -0.09 -4.14 -18.65
CA GLU A 43 0.87 -3.12 -19.09
C GLU A 43 0.59 -1.79 -18.40
N MET A 44 -0.68 -1.40 -18.29
CA MET A 44 -1.09 -0.25 -17.49
C MET A 44 -0.67 -0.41 -16.02
N LEU A 45 -0.94 -1.56 -15.41
CA LEU A 45 -0.54 -1.85 -14.03
C LEU A 45 0.97 -1.75 -13.82
N ARG A 46 1.78 -2.22 -14.77
CA ARG A 46 3.24 -2.07 -14.72
C ARG A 46 3.68 -0.60 -14.77
N GLN A 47 2.99 0.24 -15.54
CA GLN A 47 3.31 1.67 -15.65
C GLN A 47 3.05 2.44 -14.34
N ILE A 48 2.13 1.98 -13.49
CA ILE A 48 1.76 2.69 -12.24
C ILE A 48 2.33 2.04 -10.98
N ALA A 49 2.65 0.74 -10.99
CA ALA A 49 3.11 0.04 -9.80
C ALA A 49 4.52 0.49 -9.37
N PRO A 50 4.72 0.98 -8.12
CA PRO A 50 6.00 1.56 -7.68
C PRO A 50 7.21 0.65 -7.82
N ILE A 51 7.01 -0.67 -7.71
CA ILE A 51 8.09 -1.67 -7.77
C ILE A 51 8.85 -1.67 -9.11
N TYR A 52 8.28 -1.13 -10.19
CA TYR A 52 8.94 -0.98 -11.50
C TYR A 52 9.66 0.35 -11.68
N HIS A 53 9.64 1.23 -10.68
CA HIS A 53 10.10 2.61 -10.76
C HIS A 53 11.13 2.97 -9.68
N LEU A 54 11.76 1.96 -9.07
CA LEU A 54 12.69 2.13 -7.95
C LEU A 54 13.93 2.97 -8.32
N GLN A 55 14.26 3.09 -9.61
CA GLN A 55 15.34 3.97 -10.08
C GLN A 55 15.15 5.42 -9.63
N TYR A 56 13.91 5.88 -9.43
CA TYR A 56 13.61 7.24 -9.00
C TYR A 56 13.70 7.45 -7.49
N VAL A 57 13.89 6.39 -6.70
CA VAL A 57 14.08 6.51 -5.24
C VAL A 57 15.47 7.05 -4.98
N THR A 58 15.56 8.28 -4.48
CA THR A 58 16.83 8.97 -4.15
C THR A 58 17.02 9.24 -2.66
N ALA A 59 16.04 8.90 -1.83
CA ALA A 59 16.08 9.07 -0.38
C ALA A 59 15.92 7.71 0.32
N PRO A 60 16.37 7.58 1.57
CA PRO A 60 16.12 6.38 2.37
C PRO A 60 14.62 6.12 2.55
N VAL A 61 14.25 4.85 2.72
CA VAL A 61 12.85 4.42 2.87
C VAL A 61 12.68 3.60 4.16
N GLN A 62 11.74 4.01 5.01
CA GLN A 62 11.32 3.23 6.17
C GLN A 62 9.91 2.66 5.93
N ILE A 63 9.77 1.34 6.04
CA ILE A 63 8.51 0.60 5.80
C ILE A 63 8.03 -0.02 7.11
N HIS A 64 6.75 0.13 7.43
CA HIS A 64 6.08 -0.48 8.58
C HIS A 64 4.95 -1.38 8.11
N SER A 65 4.90 -2.62 8.58
CA SER A 65 3.87 -3.59 8.18
C SER A 65 3.36 -4.38 9.38
N GLY A 66 2.04 -4.46 9.54
CA GLY A 66 1.41 -5.45 10.40
C GLY A 66 1.53 -6.84 9.77
N THR A 67 1.69 -7.90 10.58
CA THR A 67 1.74 -9.28 10.06
C THR A 67 0.35 -9.91 9.84
N ALA A 68 -0.70 -9.24 10.31
CA ALA A 68 -2.10 -9.63 10.13
C ALA A 68 -2.85 -8.74 9.12
N ASP A 69 -2.16 -7.78 8.47
CA ASP A 69 -2.72 -6.82 7.51
C ASP A 69 -3.21 -7.47 6.20
N GLY A 70 -3.23 -8.80 6.08
CA GLY A 70 -3.71 -9.51 4.90
C GLY A 70 -5.00 -10.29 5.13
N ALA A 71 -5.67 -10.10 6.26
CA ALA A 71 -6.75 -10.98 6.69
C ALA A 71 -8.09 -10.70 5.99
N ALA A 72 -8.33 -9.47 5.53
CA ALA A 72 -9.51 -9.08 4.74
C ALA A 72 -9.13 -8.43 3.38
N LEU A 73 -10.07 -8.35 2.43
CA LEU A 73 -9.78 -7.81 1.09
C LEU A 73 -9.55 -6.30 1.07
N ALA A 74 -9.87 -5.62 2.18
CA ALA A 74 -9.73 -4.19 2.39
C ALA A 74 -8.37 -3.75 2.95
N GLU A 75 -7.55 -4.69 3.41
CA GLU A 75 -6.30 -4.43 4.15
C GLU A 75 -5.05 -4.32 3.22
N THR A 76 -3.85 -4.79 3.57
CA THR A 76 -2.69 -4.89 2.66
C THR A 76 -1.81 -6.11 2.99
N PRO A 77 -1.67 -7.11 2.10
CA PRO A 77 -0.93 -8.33 2.41
C PRO A 77 0.52 -8.06 2.82
N PRO A 78 0.99 -8.60 3.96
CA PRO A 78 2.33 -8.30 4.47
C PRO A 78 3.46 -8.69 3.51
N GLU A 79 3.25 -9.67 2.64
CA GLU A 79 4.20 -10.07 1.61
C GLU A 79 4.50 -8.95 0.60
N TRP A 80 3.61 -7.97 0.43
CA TRP A 80 3.87 -6.82 -0.46
C TRP A 80 4.94 -5.90 0.11
N ALA A 81 4.91 -5.65 1.43
CA ALA A 81 5.95 -4.88 2.11
C ALA A 81 7.31 -5.58 2.02
N ALA A 82 7.33 -6.90 2.21
CA ALA A 82 8.54 -7.70 2.04
C ALA A 82 9.08 -7.63 0.60
N ALA A 83 8.22 -7.79 -0.41
CA ALA A 83 8.63 -7.75 -1.82
C ALA A 83 9.20 -6.38 -2.22
N VAL A 84 8.57 -5.27 -1.79
CA VAL A 84 9.09 -3.92 -2.07
C VAL A 84 10.42 -3.67 -1.36
N TYR A 85 10.55 -4.10 -0.10
CA TYR A 85 11.81 -4.02 0.64
C TYR A 85 12.95 -4.78 -0.08
N GLU A 86 12.70 -6.03 -0.46
CA GLU A 86 13.69 -6.85 -1.18
C GLU A 86 14.07 -6.24 -2.54
N ALA A 87 13.10 -5.67 -3.26
CA ALA A 87 13.33 -4.99 -4.53
C ALA A 87 14.17 -3.70 -4.35
N LEU A 88 13.90 -2.91 -3.31
CA LEU A 88 14.69 -1.72 -2.95
C LEU A 88 16.14 -2.12 -2.64
N GLN A 89 16.33 -3.13 -1.79
CA GLN A 89 17.66 -3.65 -1.43
C GLN A 89 18.42 -4.17 -2.67
N SER A 90 17.74 -4.92 -3.54
CA SER A 90 18.31 -5.44 -4.78
C SER A 90 18.69 -4.33 -5.77
N ALA A 91 17.99 -3.20 -5.73
CA ALA A 91 18.31 -1.99 -6.51
C ALA A 91 19.37 -1.09 -5.85
N GLY A 92 19.97 -1.53 -4.73
CA GLY A 92 20.98 -0.78 -3.99
C GLY A 92 20.45 0.48 -3.31
N LYS A 93 19.15 0.50 -2.97
CA LYS A 93 18.50 1.61 -2.26
C LYS A 93 18.57 1.38 -0.75
N GLU A 94 18.66 2.47 -0.01
CA GLU A 94 18.61 2.42 1.45
C GLU A 94 17.17 2.20 1.90
N ALA A 95 16.88 1.02 2.44
CA ALA A 95 15.56 0.69 2.94
C ALA A 95 15.64 -0.05 4.28
N THR A 96 14.65 0.19 5.15
CA THR A 96 14.46 -0.56 6.41
C THR A 96 13.01 -1.02 6.49
N LEU A 97 12.79 -2.27 6.89
CA LEU A 97 11.47 -2.85 7.11
C LEU A 97 11.27 -3.23 8.59
N TYR A 98 10.20 -2.73 9.20
CA TYR A 98 9.74 -3.13 10.53
C TYR A 98 8.40 -3.87 10.44
N THR A 99 8.38 -5.11 10.92
CA THR A 99 7.16 -5.92 11.01
C THR A 99 6.63 -5.99 12.44
N TYR A 100 5.32 -5.93 12.61
CA TYR A 100 4.66 -5.94 13.92
C TYR A 100 3.75 -7.17 14.04
N SER A 101 4.07 -8.03 15.01
CA SER A 101 3.38 -9.31 15.21
C SER A 101 1.92 -9.07 15.62
N GLY A 102 0.97 -9.67 14.90
CA GLY A 102 -0.46 -9.60 15.18
C GLY A 102 -1.15 -8.26 14.87
N GLN A 103 -0.41 -7.20 14.50
CA GLN A 103 -1.00 -5.95 14.05
C GLN A 103 -1.56 -6.09 12.62
N GLY A 104 -2.70 -5.44 12.37
CA GLY A 104 -3.38 -5.43 11.06
C GLY A 104 -3.09 -4.14 10.28
N HIS A 105 -4.08 -3.69 9.50
CA HIS A 105 -4.01 -2.48 8.66
C HIS A 105 -3.74 -1.19 9.44
N TYR A 106 -4.13 -1.16 10.71
CA TYR A 106 -3.83 -0.08 11.63
C TYR A 106 -3.10 -0.63 12.84
N PHE A 107 -2.12 0.13 13.33
CA PHE A 107 -1.40 -0.21 14.56
C PHE A 107 -2.16 0.29 15.79
N SER A 108 -2.07 -0.44 16.88
CA SER A 108 -2.68 -0.08 18.15
C SER A 108 -1.76 -0.34 19.34
N GLY A 109 -2.06 0.26 20.49
CA GLY A 109 -1.34 0.02 21.74
C GLY A 109 0.15 0.39 21.66
N ALA A 110 1.00 -0.47 22.23
CA ALA A 110 2.45 -0.23 22.29
C ALA A 110 3.12 -0.25 20.90
N ASP A 111 2.58 -1.01 19.95
CA ASP A 111 3.12 -1.09 18.59
C ASP A 111 2.90 0.22 17.83
N TRP A 112 1.75 0.88 18.03
CA TRP A 112 1.51 2.23 17.52
C TRP A 112 2.55 3.22 18.04
N THR A 113 2.77 3.27 19.36
CA THR A 113 3.76 4.16 19.97
C THR A 113 5.18 3.88 19.44
N THR A 114 5.52 2.60 19.25
CA THR A 114 6.82 2.19 18.71
C THR A 114 6.98 2.60 17.24
N MET A 115 5.94 2.44 16.42
CA MET A 115 5.94 2.88 15.02
C MET A 115 6.14 4.38 14.91
N ILE A 116 5.41 5.17 15.72
CA ILE A 116 5.56 6.63 15.74
C ILE A 116 6.96 7.06 16.20
N ALA A 117 7.52 6.44 17.23
CA ALA A 117 8.87 6.75 17.69
C ALA A 117 9.93 6.50 16.60
N ARG A 118 9.87 5.33 15.94
CA ARG A 118 10.77 5.00 14.81
C ARG A 118 10.64 5.97 13.64
N THR A 119 9.41 6.41 13.34
CA THR A 119 9.13 7.37 12.29
C THR A 119 9.75 8.74 12.61
N ALA A 120 9.61 9.19 13.86
CA ALA A 120 10.22 10.45 14.32
C ALA A 120 11.75 10.37 14.26
N ASP A 121 12.34 9.31 14.81
CA ASP A 121 13.80 9.10 14.79
C ASP A 121 14.35 9.05 13.35
N PHE A 122 13.60 8.45 12.42
CA PHE A 122 13.95 8.42 11.00
C PHE A 122 13.99 9.82 10.39
N PHE A 123 12.94 10.61 10.57
CA PHE A 123 12.92 11.96 10.01
C PHE A 123 13.91 12.90 10.70
N ASP A 124 14.16 12.76 12.00
CA ASP A 124 15.20 13.52 12.69
C ASP A 124 16.60 13.22 12.12
N ALA A 125 16.85 11.97 11.70
CA ALA A 125 18.10 11.56 11.10
C ALA A 125 18.26 12.02 9.63
N GLU A 126 17.19 11.91 8.83
CA GLU A 126 17.22 12.19 7.39
C GLU A 126 16.95 13.66 7.05
N LEU A 127 16.26 14.40 7.92
CA LEU A 127 15.91 15.81 7.76
C LEU A 127 16.31 16.62 9.02
N PRO A 128 17.61 16.64 9.39
CA PRO A 128 18.05 17.38 10.55
C PRO A 128 17.76 18.88 10.39
N SER A 129 17.28 19.51 11.47
CA SER A 129 17.08 20.96 11.50
C SER A 129 18.41 21.68 11.28
N GLU A 130 18.41 22.71 10.41
CA GLU A 130 19.54 23.63 10.23
C GLU A 130 19.92 24.39 11.51
#